data_AF-A0A1J3DU76-F1
#
_entry.id   AF-A0A1J3DU76-F1
#
_cell.length_a   1.000
_cell.length_b   1.000
_cell.length_c   1.000
_cell.angle_alpha   90.00
_cell.angle_beta   90.00
_cell.angle_gamma   90.00
#
_symmetry.space_group_name_H-M   'P 1'
#
loop_
_entity.id
_entity.type
_entity.pdbx_description
1 polymer ?
#
loop_
_entity_poly.entity_id
_entity_poly.type
_entity_poly.pdbx_seq_one_letter_code
_entity_poly.pdbx_strand_id
1 'polypeptide(L)' 'MSMYPGHYVSLIIPLTEEEEKNIPAKVKSDKKERKAVMFTRVELLRPTENLVLGHAYRLITSQEVMKVLREKKSAKTKKH' A
#
# COMPACT_ATOMS: atom_id res chain seq x y z
N MET A 1 15.96 -11.13 17.18
CA MET A 1 15.20 -11.15 15.91
C MET A 1 16.07 -10.49 14.84
N SER A 2 16.74 -11.26 13.99
CA SER A 2 17.51 -10.68 12.86
C SER A 2 16.53 -10.26 11.80
N MET A 3 16.10 -9.00 11.83
CA MET A 3 15.20 -8.42 10.85
C MET A 3 16.01 -8.05 9.61
N TYR A 4 15.59 -8.46 8.41
CA TYR A 4 16.31 -8.14 7.17
C TYR A 4 16.46 -6.62 7.03
N PRO A 5 17.66 -6.06 7.23
CA PRO A 5 17.84 -4.62 7.24
C PRO A 5 17.50 -4.07 5.85
N GLY A 6 16.55 -3.13 5.81
CA GLY A 6 16.10 -2.52 4.56
C GLY A 6 14.82 -3.11 3.95
N HIS A 7 14.15 -4.05 4.62
CA HIS A 7 12.85 -4.56 4.19
C HIS A 7 11.76 -4.34 5.25
N TYR A 8 10.55 -4.11 4.76
CA TYR A 8 9.32 -3.97 5.53
C TYR A 8 8.31 -4.99 5.04
N VAL A 9 7.35 -5.34 5.90
CA VAL A 9 6.23 -6.21 5.52
C VAL A 9 4.98 -5.36 5.42
N SER A 10 4.12 -5.63 4.44
CA SER A 10 2.81 -5.00 4.34
C SER A 10 1.70 -6.02 4.17
N LEU A 11 0.52 -5.70 4.70
CA LEU A 11 -0.70 -6.48 4.54
C LEU A 11 -1.43 -6.05 3.27
N ILE A 12 -1.85 -7.02 2.46
CA ILE A 12 -2.66 -6.83 1.25
C ILE A 12 -4.13 -7.05 1.63
N ILE A 13 -4.96 -6.02 1.49
CA ILE A 13 -6.39 -6.04 1.80
C ILE A 13 -7.17 -5.87 0.50
N PRO A 14 -7.91 -6.89 0.03
CA PRO A 14 -8.77 -6.76 -1.15
C PRO A 14 -9.83 -5.68 -0.93
N LEU A 15 -9.94 -4.71 -1.83
CA LEU A 15 -11.04 -3.75 -1.79
C LEU A 15 -12.30 -4.39 -2.37
N THR A 16 -13.42 -4.16 -1.71
CA THR A 16 -14.74 -4.49 -2.23
C THR A 16 -15.23 -3.37 -3.16
N GLU A 17 -16.19 -3.67 -4.03
CA GLU A 17 -16.71 -2.74 -5.05
C GLU A 17 -17.25 -1.42 -4.46
N GLU A 18 -17.66 -1.42 -3.19
CA GLU A 18 -18.16 -0.25 -2.48
C GLU A 18 -17.04 0.72 -2.08
N GLU A 19 -15.86 0.20 -1.73
CA GLU A 19 -14.69 1.00 -1.37
C GLU A 19 -13.99 1.58 -2.61
N GLU A 20 -14.10 0.91 -3.77
CA GLU A 20 -13.54 1.41 -5.04
C GLU A 20 -14.16 2.75 -5.46
N LYS A 21 -15.42 3.00 -5.11
CA LYS A 21 -16.13 4.27 -5.43
C LYS A 21 -15.54 5.48 -4.71
N ASN A 22 -14.88 5.29 -3.57
CA ASN A 22 -14.27 6.36 -2.77
C ASN A 22 -12.81 6.66 -3.15
N ILE A 23 -12.23 5.94 -4.12
CA ILE A 23 -10.86 6.22 -4.57
C ILE A 23 -10.86 7.48 -5.46
N PRO A 24 -10.05 8.51 -5.14
CA PRO A 24 -9.99 9.73 -5.92
C PRO A 24 -9.61 9.41 -7.38
N ALA A 25 -10.33 10.05 -8.31
CA ALA A 25 -10.28 9.75 -9.75
C ALA A 25 -8.88 9.86 -10.42
N LYS A 26 -7.88 10.38 -9.70
CA LYS A 26 -6.49 10.49 -10.18
C LYS A 26 -5.76 9.14 -10.28
N VAL A 27 -6.28 8.08 -9.67
CA VAL A 27 -5.75 6.70 -9.80
C VAL A 27 -6.50 5.89 -10.88
N LYS A 28 -7.39 6.53 -11.63
CA LYS A 28 -8.15 5.88 -12.71
C LYS A 28 -7.30 5.75 -13.98
N SER A 29 -6.21 5.00 -13.90
CA SER A 29 -5.61 4.40 -15.10
C SER A 29 -6.56 3.33 -15.65
N ASP A 30 -6.41 3.07 -16.94
CA ASP A 30 -7.44 2.65 -17.87
C ASP A 30 -8.31 1.46 -17.45
N LYS A 31 -9.61 1.58 -17.73
CA LYS A 31 -10.68 0.65 -17.37
C LYS A 31 -10.52 -0.76 -17.95
N LYS A 32 -9.57 -0.97 -18.87
CA LYS A 32 -9.38 -2.22 -19.63
C LYS A 32 -8.38 -3.19 -18.99
N GLU A 33 -7.45 -2.71 -18.14
CA GLU A 33 -6.54 -3.56 -17.35
C GLU A 33 -7.15 -4.01 -16.00
N ARG A 34 -8.31 -3.46 -15.62
CA ARG A 34 -8.91 -3.62 -14.28
C ARG A 34 -9.52 -4.99 -13.98
N LYS A 35 -9.69 -5.89 -14.95
CA LYS A 35 -10.21 -7.23 -14.66
C LYS A 35 -9.23 -8.11 -13.87
N ALA A 36 -7.94 -7.76 -13.85
CA ALA A 36 -6.90 -8.56 -13.19
C ALA A 36 -6.27 -7.91 -11.95
N VAL A 37 -6.48 -6.61 -11.74
CA VAL A 37 -5.92 -5.88 -10.59
C VAL A 37 -7.07 -5.51 -9.66
N MET A 38 -7.53 -6.48 -8.87
CA MET A 38 -8.35 -6.18 -7.70
C MET A 38 -7.58 -5.16 -6.86
N PHE A 39 -8.10 -3.94 -6.77
CA PHE A 39 -7.45 -2.89 -6.01
C PHE A 39 -7.26 -3.41 -4.58
N THR A 40 -6.03 -3.34 -4.10
CA THR A 40 -5.68 -3.85 -2.77
C THR A 40 -5.12 -2.71 -1.96
N ARG A 41 -5.76 -2.41 -0.83
CA ARG A 41 -5.19 -1.49 0.15
C ARG A 41 -4.00 -2.18 0.79
N VAL A 42 -2.88 -1.46 0.87
CA VAL A 42 -1.65 -1.99 1.42
C VAL A 42 -1.32 -1.24 2.71
N GLU A 43 -1.18 -1.96 3.82
CA GLU A 43 -0.83 -1.39 5.11
C GLU A 43 0.58 -1.81 5.52
N LEU A 44 1.48 -0.84 5.71
CA LEU A 44 2.85 -1.10 6.14
C LEU A 44 2.85 -1.51 7.61
N LEU A 45 3.36 -2.71 7.90
CA LEU A 45 3.37 -3.26 9.24
C LEU A 45 4.58 -2.78 10.04
N ARG A 46 4.35 -2.62 11.34
CA ARG A 46 5.41 -2.35 12.31
C ARG A 46 6.11 -3.65 12.71
N PRO A 47 7.38 -3.59 13.16
CA PRO A 47 8.10 -4.77 13.65
C PRO A 47 7.40 -5.51 14.80
N THR A 48 6.54 -4.81 15.56
CA THR A 48 5.77 -5.34 16.70
C THR A 48 4.43 -5.97 16.30
N GLU A 49 4.03 -5.84 15.04
CA GLU A 49 2.77 -6.40 14.55
C GLU A 49 2.95 -7.85 14.12
N ASN A 50 1.95 -8.68 14.42
CA ASN A 50 1.96 -10.09 14.08
C ASN A 50 1.33 -10.33 12.71
N LEU A 51 1.87 -11.29 11.97
CA LEU A 51 1.28 -11.78 10.73
C LEU A 51 0.20 -12.80 11.06
N VAL A 52 -1.03 -12.53 10.65
CA VAL A 52 -2.19 -13.39 10.85
C VAL A 52 -2.31 -14.35 9.67
N LEU A 53 -2.53 -15.63 9.97
CA LEU A 53 -2.75 -16.63 8.93
C LEU A 53 -4.01 -16.33 8.11
N GLY A 54 -4.02 -16.77 6.85
CA GLY A 54 -5.13 -16.51 5.93
C GLY A 54 -5.11 -15.14 5.26
N HIS A 55 -4.11 -14.31 5.54
CA HIS A 55 -3.91 -13.02 4.90
C HIS A 55 -2.71 -13.05 3.95
N ALA A 56 -2.76 -12.20 2.92
CA ALA A 56 -1.66 -12.03 1.98
C ALA A 56 -0.75 -10.89 2.43
N TYR A 57 0.57 -11.13 2.41
CA TYR A 57 1.56 -10.14 2.80
C TYR A 57 2.58 -9.93 1.67
N ARG A 58 3.12 -8.72 1.57
CA ARG A 58 4.19 -8.37 0.63
C ARG A 58 5.42 -7.88 1.37
N LEU A 59 6.58 -8.35 0.95
CA LEU A 59 7.86 -7.78 1.36
C LEU A 59 8.17 -6.56 0.48
N ILE A 60 8.47 -5.43 1.11
CA ILE A 60 8.68 -4.14 0.47
C ILE A 60 10.06 -3.61 0.84
N THR A 61 10.75 -2.98 -0.10
CA THR A 61 12.07 -2.38 0.15
C THR A 61 11.94 -1.02 0.84
N SER A 62 12.97 -0.63 1.60
CA SER A 62 13.05 0.69 2.23
C SER A 62 12.98 1.84 1.20
N GLN A 63 13.48 1.63 -0.01
CA GLN A 63 13.44 2.62 -1.10
C GLN A 63 12.00 2.95 -1.51
N GLU A 64 11.16 1.93 -1.68
CA GLU A 64 9.74 2.08 -2.00
C GLU A 64 9.00 2.81 -0.88
N VAL A 65 9.23 2.41 0.38
CA VAL A 65 8.62 3.07 1.56
C VAL A 65 9.02 4.54 1.62
N MET A 66 10.30 4.84 1.45
CA MET A 66 10.80 6.22 1.50
C MET A 66 10.25 7.08 0.37
N LYS A 67 10.03 6.50 -0.83
CA LYS A 67 9.39 7.22 -1.94
C LYS A 67 7.97 7.64 -1.60
N VAL A 68 7.16 6.70 -1.10
CA VAL A 68 5.77 6.97 -0.68
C VAL A 68 5.71 7.99 0.46
N LEU A 69 6.60 7.88 1.45
CA LEU A 69 6.68 8.84 2.56
C LEU A 69 7.04 10.25 2.09
N ARG A 70 7.99 10.38 1.15
CA ARG A 70 8.35 11.68 0.56
C ARG A 70 7.19 12.30 -0.21
N GLU A 71 6.49 11.51 -1.03
CA GLU A 71 5.31 11.97 -1.79
C GLU A 71 4.17 12.39 -0.85
N LYS A 72 3.92 11.62 0.22
CA LYS A 72 2.93 11.97 1.25
C LYS A 72 3.31 13.26 1.98
N LYS A 73 4.60 13.48 2.26
CA LYS A 73 5.12 14.70 2.89
C LYS A 73 4.97 15.91 1.95
N SER A 74 5.34 15.78 0.68
CA SER A 74 5.26 16.87 -0.31
C SER A 74 3.82 17.25 -0.68
N ALA A 75 2.89 16.29 -0.70
CA ALA A 75 1.47 16.55 -0.89
C ALA A 75 0.84 17.34 0.26
N LYS A 76 1.38 17.22 1.48
CA LYS A 76 0.97 18.02 2.63
C LYS A 76 1.50 19.46 2.58
N THR A 77 2.72 19.65 2.08
CA THR A 77 3.36 20.98 2.01
C THR A 77 2.91 21.82 0.81
N LYS A 78 2.40 21.22 -0.28
CA LYS A 78 1.84 21.93 -1.44
C LYS A 78 0.41 22.49 -1.24
N LYS A 79 -0.17 22.33 -0.05
CA LYS A 79 -1.51 22.85 0.29
C LYS A 79 -1.45 24.22 1.00
N HIS A 80 -0.35 24.95 0.88
CA HIS A 80 -0.13 26.21 1.58
C HIS A 80 0.33 27.31 0.63
#